data_AF-A0A455AQG8-F1
#
_entry.id   AF-A0A455AQG8-F1
#
_cell.length_a   1.000
_cell.length_b   1.000
_cell.length_c   1.000
_cell.angle_alpha   90.00
_cell.angle_beta   90.00
_cell.angle_gamma   90.00
#
_symmetry.space_group_name_H-M   'P 1'
#
loop_
_entity.id
_entity.type
_entity.pdbx_description
1 polymer ?
#
loop_
_entity_poly.entity_id
_entity_poly.type
_entity_poly.pdbx_seq_one_letter_code
_entity_poly.pdbx_strand_id
1 'polypeptide(L)'
;MSASCVLQASELGMTSAFYKYILTTMDFPILHLDGIVEDSSNILGFSMFNTSHPFYPEFVRSLNMSWRENCEASTYPGPALSAALMFDAVHVVVSAVRELNRSQEIGVKPLACTSANIWPHGTSLMNYLRMVEYDGLTGRVEFNSKGQRTNYTLRILEKSRQGHREIGVWYSNRTLAMNATTLDINLSQTLANKTLVVTTILENPYVMRRPNFQALSGNERFEGFCVDMLRELAELLRFRYRLRLVEDGLYGAPEPNGSWTGMVGELINRKADLAVAAFTITAEREKVIDFSKPFMTLGIIPPTLG
;
A
#
# COMPACT_ATOMS: atom_id res chain seq x y z
N MET A 1 -10.14 -0.51 -6.28
CA MET A 1 -10.64 0.83 -5.89
C MET A 1 -10.25 1.82 -7.00
N SER A 2 -11.17 2.68 -7.46
CA SER A 2 -10.91 3.69 -8.49
C SER A 2 -10.30 4.96 -7.88
N ALA A 3 -9.65 5.80 -8.69
CA ALA A 3 -9.05 7.06 -8.24
C ALA A 3 -10.06 8.01 -7.55
N SER A 4 -11.32 8.00 -7.99
CA SER A 4 -12.42 8.74 -7.36
C SER A 4 -12.68 8.35 -5.90
N CYS A 5 -12.52 7.08 -5.54
CA CYS A 5 -12.70 6.64 -4.16
C CYS A 5 -11.58 7.14 -3.25
N VAL A 6 -10.36 7.28 -3.77
CA VAL A 6 -9.22 7.80 -2.98
C VAL A 6 -9.41 9.29 -2.70
N LEU A 7 -9.93 10.04 -3.68
CA LEU A 7 -10.32 11.45 -3.50
C LEU A 7 -11.36 11.60 -2.38
N GLN A 8 -12.44 10.84 -2.45
CA GLN A 8 -13.50 10.87 -1.44
C GLN A 8 -13.00 10.43 -0.06
N ALA A 9 -12.12 9.42 0.00
CA ALA A 9 -11.47 9.04 1.25
C ALA A 9 -10.63 10.17 1.83
N SER A 10 -9.97 10.96 0.98
CA SER A 10 -9.20 12.11 1.42
C SER A 10 -10.07 13.23 2.00
N GLU A 11 -11.19 13.52 1.35
CA GLU A 11 -12.20 14.49 1.84
C GLU A 11 -12.76 14.09 3.21
N LEU A 12 -12.84 12.79 3.49
CA LEU A 12 -13.30 12.24 4.76
C LEU A 12 -12.18 12.09 5.80
N GLY A 13 -10.95 12.52 5.51
CA GLY A 13 -9.79 12.39 6.42
C GLY A 13 -9.32 10.95 6.61
N MET A 14 -9.70 10.04 5.72
CA MET A 14 -9.32 8.62 5.76
C MET A 14 -8.03 8.33 5.01
N THR A 15 -7.23 9.35 4.70
CA THR A 15 -5.95 9.19 4.01
C THR A 15 -4.75 9.38 4.93
N SER A 16 -4.93 9.32 6.25
CA SER A 16 -3.80 9.41 7.18
C SER A 16 -2.85 8.21 7.10
N ALA A 17 -1.73 8.27 7.83
CA ALA A 17 -0.72 7.22 7.90
C ALA A 17 -1.26 5.83 8.32
N PHE A 18 -2.44 5.80 8.92
CA PHE A 18 -3.05 4.59 9.48
C PHE A 18 -3.83 3.77 8.44
N TYR A 19 -4.22 4.39 7.33
CA TYR A 19 -4.95 3.71 6.27
C TYR A 19 -4.00 3.18 5.21
N LYS A 20 -4.23 1.94 4.80
CA LYS A 20 -3.50 1.28 3.71
C LYS A 20 -4.46 1.00 2.56
N TYR A 21 -4.17 1.57 1.40
CA TYR A 21 -4.97 1.38 0.21
C TYR A 21 -4.24 0.53 -0.82
N ILE A 22 -4.95 -0.40 -1.45
CA ILE A 22 -4.44 -1.19 -2.57
C ILE A 22 -5.32 -0.89 -3.78
N LEU A 23 -4.73 -0.26 -4.79
CA LEU A 23 -5.38 0.03 -6.05
C LEU A 23 -5.08 -1.09 -7.03
N THR A 24 -6.13 -1.85 -7.37
CA THR A 24 -6.06 -3.01 -8.26
C THR A 24 -5.98 -2.64 -9.75
N THR A 25 -6.04 -1.35 -10.07
CA THR A 25 -5.84 -0.89 -11.45
C THR A 25 -4.37 -0.97 -11.83
N MET A 26 -4.10 -1.39 -13.07
CA MET A 26 -2.76 -1.42 -13.65
C MET A 26 -2.33 -0.06 -14.21
N ASP A 27 -3.27 0.89 -14.28
CA ASP A 27 -3.02 2.30 -14.62
C ASP A 27 -2.55 3.11 -13.41
N PHE A 28 -2.14 2.46 -12.32
CA PHE A 28 -1.59 3.15 -11.16
C PHE A 28 -0.44 4.13 -11.48
N PRO A 29 0.49 3.85 -12.42
CA PRO A 29 1.58 4.78 -12.76
C PRO A 29 1.13 6.16 -13.23
N ILE A 30 -0.06 6.26 -13.86
CA ILE A 30 -0.59 7.52 -14.39
C ILE A 30 -1.54 8.21 -13.40
N LEU A 31 -1.78 7.61 -12.23
CA LEU A 31 -2.54 8.24 -11.15
C LEU A 31 -1.62 9.18 -10.37
N HIS A 32 -1.78 10.48 -10.61
CA HIS A 32 -1.13 11.52 -9.82
C HIS A 32 -1.91 11.72 -8.51
N LEU A 33 -1.33 11.26 -7.40
CA LEU A 33 -1.93 11.39 -6.06
C LEU A 33 -1.29 12.53 -5.25
N ASP A 34 -0.33 13.24 -5.83
CA ASP A 34 0.38 14.35 -5.23
C ASP A 34 -0.57 15.51 -4.92
N GLY A 35 -0.55 16.00 -3.68
CA GLY A 35 -1.43 17.08 -3.22
C GLY A 35 -2.89 16.69 -2.96
N ILE A 36 -3.32 15.48 -3.34
CA ILE A 36 -4.66 14.94 -3.04
C ILE A 36 -4.65 14.18 -1.72
N VAL A 37 -3.59 13.42 -1.49
CA VAL A 37 -3.47 12.48 -0.38
C VAL A 37 -2.26 12.91 0.47
N GLU A 38 -2.35 12.78 1.80
CA GLU A 38 -1.22 13.11 2.67
C GLU A 38 0.07 12.36 2.26
N ASP A 39 1.22 12.97 2.52
CA ASP A 39 2.50 12.34 2.24
C ASP A 39 2.67 11.02 2.98
N SER A 40 2.12 10.94 4.19
CA SER A 40 2.20 9.79 5.09
C SER A 40 1.33 8.60 4.70
N SER A 41 0.42 8.74 3.74
CA SER A 41 -0.50 7.66 3.35
C SER A 41 0.25 6.54 2.63
N ASN A 42 -0.10 5.30 2.97
CA ASN A 42 0.47 4.14 2.31
C ASN A 42 -0.49 3.62 1.24
N ILE A 43 -0.19 3.94 -0.03
CA ILE A 43 -0.98 3.52 -1.18
C ILE A 43 -0.10 2.65 -2.09
N LEU A 44 -0.58 1.44 -2.34
CA LEU A 44 0.04 0.48 -3.23
C LEU A 44 -0.79 0.34 -4.49
N GLY A 45 -0.12 0.09 -5.61
CA GLY A 45 -0.76 -0.26 -6.86
C GLY A 45 0.13 -1.13 -7.73
N PHE A 46 -0.37 -1.42 -8.93
CA PHE A 46 0.25 -2.36 -9.84
C PHE A 46 0.52 -1.74 -11.19
N SER A 47 1.51 -2.29 -11.90
CA SER A 47 1.83 -1.92 -13.28
C SER A 47 2.26 -3.13 -14.08
N MET A 48 1.82 -3.21 -15.33
CA MET A 48 2.28 -4.22 -16.30
C MET A 48 3.39 -3.69 -17.22
N PHE A 49 3.69 -2.39 -17.17
CA PHE A 49 4.62 -1.78 -18.12
C PHE A 49 6.04 -2.25 -17.90
N ASN A 50 6.69 -2.71 -18.97
CA ASN A 50 8.11 -3.00 -19.03
C ASN A 50 8.90 -1.75 -19.41
N THR A 51 9.20 -0.92 -18.40
CA THR A 51 9.95 0.33 -18.56
C THR A 51 11.39 0.11 -19.06
N SER A 52 11.94 -1.10 -18.88
CA SER A 52 13.25 -1.49 -19.39
C SER A 52 13.25 -1.87 -20.87
N HIS A 53 12.08 -1.95 -21.52
CA HIS A 53 11.99 -2.33 -22.93
C HIS A 53 12.60 -1.22 -23.83
N PRO A 54 13.43 -1.54 -24.83
CA PRO A 54 14.14 -0.54 -25.63
C PRO A 54 13.24 0.50 -26.31
N PHE A 55 12.06 0.09 -26.77
CA PHE A 55 11.08 0.97 -27.44
C PHE A 55 10.15 1.73 -26.48
N TYR A 56 10.23 1.48 -25.17
CA TYR A 56 9.35 2.14 -24.20
C TYR A 56 9.51 3.68 -24.19
N PRO A 57 10.74 4.24 -24.22
CA PRO A 57 10.92 5.69 -24.28
C PRO A 57 10.33 6.33 -25.54
N GLU A 58 10.53 5.73 -26.72
CA GLU A 58 9.94 6.24 -27.96
C GLU A 58 8.43 6.14 -27.96
N PHE A 59 7.86 5.05 -27.42
CA PHE A 59 6.42 4.87 -27.28
C PHE A 59 5.78 6.00 -26.44
N VAL A 60 6.35 6.28 -25.27
CA VAL A 60 5.88 7.37 -24.38
C VAL A 60 6.03 8.73 -25.08
N ARG A 61 7.16 8.97 -25.75
CA ARG A 61 7.41 10.21 -26.49
C ARG A 61 6.40 10.42 -27.62
N SER A 62 6.08 9.38 -28.37
CA SER A 62 5.09 9.42 -29.47
C SER A 62 3.71 9.77 -28.96
N LEU A 63 3.27 9.15 -27.85
CA LEU A 63 1.98 9.45 -27.25
C LEU A 63 1.92 10.88 -26.68
N ASN A 64 3.00 11.36 -26.09
CA ASN A 64 3.08 12.74 -25.59
C ASN A 64 2.99 13.77 -26.74
N MET A 65 3.65 13.52 -27.88
CA MET A 65 3.52 14.39 -29.06
C MET A 65 2.08 14.43 -29.57
N SER A 66 1.44 13.26 -29.74
CA SER A 66 0.04 13.18 -30.16
C SER A 66 -0.93 13.81 -29.16
N TRP A 67 -0.62 13.73 -27.86
CA TRP A 67 -1.41 14.39 -26.82
C TRP A 67 -1.35 15.91 -26.95
N ARG A 68 -0.16 16.48 -27.15
CA ARG A 68 0.02 17.94 -27.29
C ARG A 68 -0.67 18.51 -28.52
N GLU A 69 -0.75 17.75 -29.61
CA GLU A 69 -1.47 18.17 -30.82
C GLU A 69 -2.98 18.25 -30.60
N ASN A 70 -3.53 17.39 -29.74
CA ASN A 70 -4.97 17.25 -29.53
C ASN A 70 -5.49 17.89 -28.23
N CYS A 71 -4.61 18.23 -27.28
CA CYS A 71 -4.93 18.73 -25.95
C CYS A 71 -3.94 19.85 -25.57
N GLU A 72 -4.25 21.08 -25.98
CA GLU A 72 -3.37 22.24 -25.76
C GLU A 72 -3.19 22.62 -24.28
N ALA A 73 -4.09 22.20 -23.38
CA ALA A 73 -4.19 22.73 -22.02
C ALA A 73 -3.76 21.77 -20.90
N SER A 74 -3.45 20.49 -21.17
CA SER A 74 -3.18 19.50 -20.11
C SER A 74 -1.83 18.81 -20.26
N THR A 75 -1.11 18.70 -19.15
CA THR A 75 0.11 17.91 -19.05
C THR A 75 -0.21 16.45 -19.35
N TYR A 76 0.60 15.81 -20.20
CA TYR A 76 0.45 14.40 -20.52
C TYR A 76 0.64 13.54 -19.26
N PRO A 77 -0.39 12.76 -18.82
CA PRO A 77 -0.33 11.99 -17.58
C PRO A 77 0.52 10.71 -17.70
N GLY A 78 0.90 10.33 -18.91
CA GLY A 78 1.61 9.08 -19.20
C GLY A 78 0.77 8.09 -20.01
N PRO A 79 1.37 6.95 -20.40
CA PRO A 79 0.69 5.97 -21.24
C PRO A 79 -0.36 5.19 -20.45
N ALA A 80 -1.58 5.12 -20.96
CA ALA A 80 -2.58 4.17 -20.48
C ALA A 80 -2.19 2.74 -20.84
N LEU A 81 -2.48 1.77 -19.96
CA LEU A 81 -2.20 0.35 -20.20
C LEU A 81 -2.85 -0.14 -21.49
N SER A 82 -4.07 0.31 -21.78
CA SER A 82 -4.80 -0.06 -23.00
C SER A 82 -4.02 0.27 -24.28
N ALA A 83 -3.27 1.38 -24.31
CA ALA A 83 -2.42 1.75 -25.44
C ALA A 83 -1.25 0.79 -25.63
N ALA A 84 -0.59 0.37 -24.54
CA ALA A 84 0.49 -0.61 -24.61
C ALA A 84 -0.01 -2.03 -24.95
N LEU A 85 -1.17 -2.42 -24.44
CA LEU A 85 -1.81 -3.69 -24.82
C LEU A 85 -2.18 -3.68 -26.31
N MET A 86 -2.67 -2.56 -26.86
CA MET A 86 -2.98 -2.43 -28.28
C MET A 86 -1.70 -2.51 -29.13
N PHE A 87 -0.62 -1.86 -28.69
CA PHE A 87 0.68 -1.94 -29.34
C PHE A 87 1.16 -3.39 -29.41
N ASP A 88 1.19 -4.09 -28.27
CA ASP A 88 1.59 -5.50 -28.21
C ASP A 88 0.66 -6.40 -29.03
N ALA A 89 -0.65 -6.13 -29.04
CA ALA A 89 -1.62 -6.91 -29.81
C ALA A 89 -1.36 -6.85 -31.33
N VAL A 90 -0.99 -5.68 -31.88
CA VAL A 90 -0.64 -5.57 -33.31
C VAL A 90 0.58 -6.45 -33.63
N HIS A 91 1.60 -6.44 -32.77
CA HIS A 91 2.79 -7.27 -32.97
C HIS A 91 2.48 -8.77 -32.89
N VAL A 92 1.60 -9.18 -31.98
CA VAL A 92 1.13 -10.58 -31.88
C VAL A 92 0.40 -11.00 -33.16
N VAL A 93 -0.52 -10.18 -33.66
CA VAL A 93 -1.28 -10.48 -34.89
C VAL A 93 -0.36 -10.54 -36.10
N VAL A 94 0.54 -9.56 -36.26
CA VAL A 94 1.51 -9.54 -37.37
C VAL A 94 2.39 -10.79 -37.36
N SER A 95 2.85 -11.21 -36.19
CA SER A 95 3.67 -12.43 -36.04
C SER A 95 2.90 -13.68 -36.45
N ALA A 96 1.66 -13.84 -35.98
CA ALA A 96 0.81 -14.98 -36.33
C ALA A 96 0.45 -15.02 -37.82
N VAL A 97 0.12 -13.88 -38.43
CA VAL A 97 -0.22 -13.79 -39.86
C VAL A 97 1.00 -14.08 -40.74
N ARG A 98 2.20 -13.64 -40.34
CA ARG A 98 3.45 -13.96 -41.06
C ARG A 98 3.73 -15.46 -41.08
N GLU A 99 3.55 -16.14 -39.96
CA GLU A 99 3.75 -17.60 -39.88
C GLU A 99 2.70 -18.38 -40.67
N LEU A 100 1.43 -17.93 -40.63
CA LEU A 100 0.38 -18.51 -41.46
C LEU A 100 0.67 -18.34 -42.96
N ASN A 101 1.18 -17.17 -43.37
CA ASN A 101 1.45 -16.89 -44.77
C ASN A 101 2.67 -17.67 -45.31
N ARG A 102 3.58 -18.11 -44.42
CA ARG A 102 4.68 -19.03 -44.79
C ARG A 102 4.19 -20.45 -45.03
N SER A 103 3.10 -20.87 -44.39
CA SER A 103 2.62 -22.26 -44.46
C SER A 103 1.47 -22.46 -45.44
N GLN A 104 0.64 -21.43 -45.68
CA GLN A 104 -0.56 -21.49 -46.50
C GLN A 104 -0.71 -20.20 -47.30
N GLU A 105 -1.14 -20.30 -48.55
CA GLU A 105 -1.59 -19.12 -49.30
C GLU A 105 -2.87 -18.59 -48.69
N ILE A 106 -2.82 -17.37 -48.14
CA ILE A 106 -3.94 -16.76 -47.44
C ILE A 106 -4.77 -15.94 -48.43
N GLY A 107 -6.02 -16.34 -48.63
CA GLY A 107 -7.03 -15.55 -49.35
C GLY A 107 -7.99 -14.82 -48.40
N VAL A 108 -8.28 -13.55 -48.69
CA VAL A 108 -9.33 -12.79 -47.98
C VAL A 108 -10.69 -13.11 -48.59
N LYS A 109 -11.65 -13.55 -47.77
CA LYS A 109 -13.02 -13.85 -48.20
C LYS A 109 -14.02 -13.02 -47.38
N PRO A 110 -14.86 -12.18 -48.00
CA PRO A 110 -15.92 -11.49 -47.28
C PRO A 110 -16.96 -12.51 -46.81
N LEU A 111 -17.42 -12.36 -45.56
CA LEU A 111 -18.41 -13.24 -44.93
C LEU A 111 -19.59 -12.41 -44.43
N ALA A 112 -20.78 -12.99 -44.44
CA ALA A 112 -21.98 -12.40 -43.85
C ALA A 112 -22.33 -13.13 -42.55
N CYS A 113 -22.69 -12.39 -41.50
CA CYS A 113 -23.04 -12.96 -40.19
C CYS A 113 -24.28 -13.87 -40.22
N THR A 114 -25.14 -13.72 -41.23
CA THR A 114 -26.33 -14.55 -41.47
C THR A 114 -26.02 -15.87 -42.18
N SER A 115 -24.80 -16.04 -42.68
CA SER A 115 -24.38 -17.25 -43.41
C SER A 115 -23.58 -18.18 -42.49
N ALA A 116 -23.73 -19.50 -42.69
CA ALA A 116 -22.91 -20.51 -42.01
C ALA A 116 -21.49 -20.65 -42.60
N ASN A 117 -21.12 -19.79 -43.55
CA ASN A 117 -19.82 -19.84 -44.19
C ASN A 117 -18.73 -19.37 -43.23
N ILE A 118 -17.69 -20.19 -43.06
CA ILE A 118 -16.51 -19.86 -42.25
C ILE A 118 -15.31 -19.58 -43.14
N TRP A 119 -14.36 -18.82 -42.61
CA TRP A 119 -13.06 -18.65 -43.25
C TRP A 119 -12.19 -19.88 -42.94
N PRO A 120 -11.74 -20.65 -43.95
CA PRO A 120 -11.07 -21.93 -43.73
C PRO A 120 -9.79 -21.83 -42.88
N HIS A 121 -9.06 -20.72 -42.99
CA HIS A 121 -7.81 -20.48 -42.25
C HIS A 121 -8.03 -19.96 -40.82
N GLY A 122 -9.27 -19.75 -40.37
CA GLY A 122 -9.55 -19.17 -39.05
C GLY A 122 -8.98 -20.01 -37.90
N THR A 123 -9.13 -21.33 -37.96
CA THR A 123 -8.57 -22.24 -36.94
C THR A 123 -7.05 -22.24 -36.95
N SER A 124 -6.43 -22.25 -38.13
CA SER A 124 -4.97 -22.16 -38.29
C SER A 124 -4.44 -20.85 -37.70
N LEU A 125 -5.07 -19.71 -38.02
CA LEU A 125 -4.69 -18.41 -37.49
C LEU A 125 -4.78 -18.39 -35.95
N MET A 126 -5.84 -18.96 -35.38
CA MET A 126 -6.00 -19.04 -33.92
C MET A 126 -4.90 -19.88 -33.27
N ASN A 127 -4.45 -20.96 -33.92
CA ASN A 127 -3.33 -21.76 -33.44
C ASN A 127 -2.02 -20.98 -33.50
N TYR A 128 -1.75 -20.28 -34.60
CA TYR A 128 -0.57 -19.41 -34.70
C TYR A 128 -0.58 -18.29 -33.67
N LEU A 129 -1.73 -17.64 -33.41
CA LEU A 129 -1.87 -16.63 -32.36
C LEU A 129 -1.53 -17.18 -30.97
N ARG A 130 -1.96 -18.41 -30.65
CA ARG A 130 -1.68 -19.05 -29.36
C ARG A 130 -0.22 -19.48 -29.20
N MET A 131 0.49 -19.68 -30.31
CA MET A 131 1.91 -20.06 -30.34
C MET A 131 2.84 -18.84 -30.33
N VAL A 132 2.33 -17.62 -30.38
CA VAL A 132 3.17 -16.42 -30.33
C VAL A 132 3.81 -16.29 -28.95
N GLU A 133 5.13 -16.20 -28.98
CA GLU A 133 5.95 -15.77 -27.85
C GLU A 133 6.59 -14.42 -28.21
N TYR A 134 6.28 -13.38 -27.45
CA TYR A 134 6.70 -12.01 -27.75
C TYR A 134 7.03 -11.25 -26.48
N ASP A 135 8.13 -10.50 -26.48
CA ASP A 135 8.51 -9.60 -25.40
C ASP A 135 8.17 -8.16 -25.81
N GLY A 136 7.11 -7.63 -25.21
CA GLY A 136 6.53 -6.34 -25.57
C GLY A 136 6.64 -5.27 -24.49
N LEU A 137 5.87 -4.19 -24.67
CA LEU A 137 5.77 -3.08 -23.73
C LEU A 137 5.12 -3.50 -22.41
N THR A 138 4.34 -4.59 -22.41
CA THR A 138 3.75 -5.18 -21.21
C THR A 138 4.52 -6.39 -20.68
N GLY A 139 5.77 -6.57 -21.11
CA GLY A 139 6.61 -7.73 -20.76
C GLY A 139 6.31 -8.95 -21.63
N ARG A 140 6.56 -10.14 -21.09
CA ARG A 140 6.38 -11.41 -21.80
C ARG A 140 4.90 -11.65 -22.14
N VAL A 141 4.61 -11.93 -23.41
CA VAL A 141 3.29 -12.24 -23.95
C VAL A 141 3.31 -13.68 -24.47
N GLU A 142 2.56 -14.54 -23.77
CA GLU A 142 2.36 -15.95 -24.12
C GLU A 142 0.91 -16.31 -23.80
N PHE A 143 0.34 -17.27 -24.52
CA PHE A 143 -1.04 -17.71 -24.34
C PHE A 143 -1.13 -19.19 -24.04
N ASN A 144 -2.10 -19.58 -23.21
CA ASN A 144 -2.44 -20.98 -23.01
C ASN A 144 -3.33 -21.52 -24.14
N SER A 145 -3.68 -22.81 -24.05
CA SER A 145 -4.56 -23.49 -25.02
C SER A 145 -5.96 -22.86 -25.17
N LYS A 146 -6.40 -22.06 -24.20
CA LYS A 146 -7.67 -21.31 -24.23
C LYS A 146 -7.52 -19.89 -24.80
N GLY A 147 -6.30 -19.43 -25.10
CA GLY A 147 -6.02 -18.06 -25.53
C GLY A 147 -5.91 -17.05 -24.39
N GLN A 148 -5.75 -17.51 -23.14
CA GLN A 148 -5.55 -16.62 -21.99
C GLN A 148 -4.06 -16.36 -21.79
N ARG A 149 -3.69 -15.12 -21.48
CA ARG A 149 -2.29 -14.76 -21.25
C ARG A 149 -1.74 -15.47 -20.02
N THR A 150 -0.56 -16.05 -20.15
CA THR A 150 0.18 -16.74 -19.09
C THR A 150 1.60 -16.16 -18.97
N ASN A 151 2.32 -16.54 -17.91
CA ASN A 151 3.72 -16.17 -17.71
C ASN A 151 3.97 -14.64 -17.73
N TYR A 152 3.00 -13.86 -17.27
CA TYR A 152 3.09 -12.42 -17.15
C TYR A 152 3.66 -12.01 -15.79
N THR A 153 4.17 -10.77 -15.74
CA THR A 153 4.79 -10.15 -14.57
C THR A 153 4.06 -8.86 -14.21
N LEU A 154 3.83 -8.64 -12.92
CA LEU A 154 3.26 -7.40 -12.40
C LEU A 154 4.28 -6.71 -11.52
N ARG A 155 4.53 -5.43 -11.75
CA ARG A 155 5.33 -4.58 -10.86
C ARG A 155 4.45 -4.03 -9.76
N ILE A 156 4.94 -4.05 -8.52
CA ILE A 156 4.27 -3.45 -7.37
C ILE A 156 4.89 -2.09 -7.11
N LEU A 157 4.05 -1.08 -7.08
CA LEU A 157 4.43 0.31 -6.92
C LEU A 157 3.85 0.86 -5.62
N GLU A 158 4.65 1.63 -4.90
CA GLU A 158 4.24 2.40 -3.72
C GLU A 158 4.24 3.89 -4.04
N LYS A 159 3.22 4.61 -3.54
CA LYS A 159 3.18 6.07 -3.59
C LYS A 159 4.41 6.66 -2.88
N SER A 160 5.11 7.56 -3.55
CA SER A 160 6.21 8.34 -3.00
C SER A 160 6.02 9.83 -3.30
N ARG A 161 6.85 10.69 -2.71
CA ARG A 161 6.82 12.15 -2.94
C ARG A 161 7.26 12.55 -4.35
N GLN A 162 7.97 11.67 -5.04
CA GLN A 162 8.51 11.90 -6.38
C GLN A 162 7.77 11.06 -7.44
N GLY A 163 6.49 10.74 -7.18
CA GLY A 163 5.70 9.81 -7.99
C GLY A 163 5.71 8.40 -7.41
N HIS A 164 5.78 7.38 -8.25
CA HIS A 164 5.65 5.99 -7.83
C HIS A 164 6.99 5.29 -7.74
N ARG A 165 7.21 4.54 -6.65
CA ARG A 165 8.44 3.77 -6.42
C ARG A 165 8.16 2.28 -6.55
N GLU A 166 8.96 1.57 -7.36
CA GLU A 166 8.86 0.12 -7.44
C GLU A 166 9.41 -0.54 -6.17
N ILE A 167 8.60 -1.41 -5.55
CA ILE A 167 8.94 -2.11 -4.31
C ILE A 167 9.09 -3.62 -4.48
N GLY A 168 8.65 -4.15 -5.61
CA GLY A 168 8.77 -5.57 -5.92
C GLY A 168 8.12 -5.94 -7.24
N VAL A 169 8.30 -7.21 -7.62
CA VAL A 169 7.79 -7.81 -8.84
C VAL A 169 7.09 -9.12 -8.50
N TRP A 170 5.87 -9.28 -8.97
CA TRP A 170 5.11 -10.52 -8.87
C TRP A 170 5.17 -11.28 -10.20
N TYR A 171 5.55 -12.54 -10.12
CA TYR A 171 5.64 -13.45 -11.26
C TYR A 171 4.50 -14.47 -11.19
N SER A 172 3.72 -14.59 -12.28
CA SER A 172 2.60 -15.55 -12.34
C SER A 172 3.02 -17.02 -12.22
N ASN A 173 4.25 -17.37 -12.57
CA ASN A 173 4.81 -18.73 -12.51
C ASN A 173 5.61 -19.02 -11.24
N ARG A 174 5.94 -18.00 -10.46
CA ARG A 174 6.64 -18.11 -9.18
C ARG A 174 5.73 -17.48 -8.14
N THR A 175 6.18 -16.40 -7.52
CA THR A 175 5.48 -15.64 -6.49
C THR A 175 6.03 -14.21 -6.47
N LEU A 176 5.77 -13.48 -5.38
CA LEU A 176 6.28 -12.14 -5.15
C LEU A 176 7.78 -12.13 -4.82
N ALA A 177 8.56 -11.34 -5.56
CA ALA A 177 9.92 -10.97 -5.23
C ALA A 177 9.93 -9.49 -4.79
N MET A 178 10.27 -9.24 -3.53
CA MET A 178 10.41 -7.88 -2.99
C MET A 178 11.84 -7.39 -3.14
N ASN A 179 12.03 -6.11 -3.42
CA ASN A 179 13.35 -5.50 -3.43
C ASN A 179 13.90 -5.46 -1.99
N ALA A 180 15.12 -5.97 -1.76
CA ALA A 180 15.70 -6.14 -0.41
C ALA A 180 15.66 -4.85 0.46
N THR A 181 15.76 -3.68 -0.17
CA THR A 181 15.71 -2.37 0.49
C THR A 181 14.36 -2.01 1.12
N THR A 182 13.28 -2.76 0.88
CA THR A 182 11.98 -2.52 1.54
C THR A 182 11.83 -3.27 2.87
N LEU A 183 12.66 -4.31 3.10
CA LEU A 183 12.65 -5.09 4.34
C LEU A 183 13.68 -4.59 5.36
N ASP A 184 14.66 -3.79 4.93
CA ASP A 184 15.57 -3.05 5.79
C ASP A 184 14.84 -1.85 6.44
N ILE A 185 13.87 -2.18 7.27
CA ILE A 185 13.31 -1.25 8.25
C ILE A 185 14.45 -0.98 9.25
N ASN A 186 15.29 0.01 8.96
CA ASN A 186 16.08 0.67 10.00
C ASN A 186 15.07 1.29 10.97
N LEU A 187 14.63 0.51 11.98
CA LEU A 187 13.57 0.89 12.91
C LEU A 187 13.89 2.24 13.60
N SER A 188 15.18 2.50 13.82
CA SER A 188 15.71 3.78 14.31
C SER A 188 15.47 4.97 13.37
N GLN A 189 15.44 4.78 12.06
CA GLN A 189 15.07 5.81 11.09
C GLN A 189 13.55 5.95 10.94
N THR A 190 12.77 4.90 11.20
CA THR A 190 11.31 4.92 11.02
C THR A 190 10.54 5.68 12.10
N LEU A 191 11.10 5.80 13.31
CA LEU A 191 10.53 6.58 14.41
C LEU A 191 11.16 7.96 14.56
N ALA A 192 12.33 8.18 13.96
CA ALA A 192 13.02 9.46 14.00
C ALA A 192 12.11 10.59 13.47
N ASN A 193 11.97 11.66 14.24
CA ASN A 193 11.13 12.83 13.94
C ASN A 193 9.62 12.58 13.86
N LYS A 194 9.11 11.40 14.26
CA LYS A 194 7.67 11.20 14.46
C LYS A 194 7.26 11.67 15.85
N THR A 195 6.08 12.27 15.97
CA THR A 195 5.50 12.66 17.26
C THR A 195 4.42 11.64 17.64
N LEU A 196 4.68 10.81 18.64
CA LEU A 196 3.74 9.79 19.13
C LEU A 196 2.78 10.38 20.17
N VAL A 197 1.49 10.09 20.04
CA VAL A 197 0.49 10.38 21.07
C VAL A 197 0.52 9.26 22.10
N VAL A 198 0.97 9.57 23.31
CA VAL A 198 1.10 8.59 24.39
C VAL A 198 -0.02 8.79 25.39
N THR A 199 -0.90 7.79 25.51
CA THR A 199 -1.95 7.78 26.53
C THR A 199 -1.42 7.23 27.85
N THR A 200 -1.88 7.81 28.95
CA THR A 200 -1.49 7.44 30.31
C THR A 200 -2.59 7.76 31.30
N ILE A 201 -2.40 7.33 32.56
CA ILE A 201 -3.32 7.55 33.68
C ILE A 201 -2.54 8.09 34.87
N LEU A 202 -3.17 8.93 35.70
CA LEU A 202 -2.53 9.43 36.91
C LEU A 202 -2.50 8.32 37.97
N GLU A 203 -1.29 7.92 38.35
CA GLU A 203 -1.05 6.94 39.40
C GLU A 203 0.30 7.21 40.07
N ASN A 204 0.29 7.42 41.38
CA ASN A 204 1.52 7.61 42.16
C ASN A 204 2.22 6.25 42.38
N PRO A 205 3.54 6.10 42.14
CA PRO A 205 4.54 7.09 41.70
C PRO A 205 4.87 7.05 40.19
N TYR A 206 4.03 6.39 39.39
CA TYR A 206 4.27 6.14 37.97
C TYR A 206 4.07 7.39 37.10
N VAL A 207 2.93 8.07 37.24
CA VAL A 207 2.61 9.33 36.56
C VAL A 207 1.82 10.23 37.50
N MET A 208 2.38 11.40 37.78
CA MET A 208 1.86 12.40 38.69
C MET A 208 1.85 13.76 37.99
N ARG A 209 0.97 14.66 38.43
CA ARG A 209 1.03 16.06 38.02
C ARG A 209 2.07 16.76 38.87
N ARG A 210 2.94 17.56 38.24
CA ARG A 210 3.87 18.42 38.98
C ARG A 210 3.11 19.43 39.84
N PRO A 211 3.64 19.86 40.98
CA PRO A 211 2.99 20.87 41.83
C PRO A 211 2.62 22.16 41.08
N ASN A 212 3.45 22.60 40.14
CA ASN A 212 3.28 23.80 39.32
C ASN A 212 2.69 23.51 37.92
N PHE A 213 1.97 22.39 37.73
CA PHE A 213 1.50 21.95 36.41
C PHE A 213 0.65 22.99 35.65
N GLN A 214 -0.01 23.92 36.35
CA GLN A 214 -0.81 24.98 35.72
C GLN A 214 0.05 26.01 34.97
N ALA A 215 1.29 26.22 35.41
CA ALA A 215 2.25 27.12 34.78
C ALA A 215 3.09 26.43 33.69
N LEU A 216 3.03 25.11 33.61
CA LEU A 216 3.78 24.28 32.65
C LEU A 216 2.90 23.88 31.48
N SER A 217 3.51 23.56 30.35
CA SER A 217 2.79 23.17 29.13
C SER A 217 3.24 21.79 28.61
N GLY A 218 2.36 21.14 27.86
CA GLY A 218 2.68 19.85 27.23
C GLY A 218 3.05 18.76 28.24
N ASN A 219 4.20 18.12 27.99
CA ASN A 219 4.72 16.97 28.74
C ASN A 219 5.31 17.36 30.11
N GLU A 220 5.78 18.60 30.26
CA GLU A 220 6.43 19.08 31.49
C GLU A 220 5.49 19.13 32.68
N ARG A 221 4.18 19.08 32.43
CA ARG A 221 3.13 19.03 33.46
C ARG A 221 3.15 17.75 34.29
N PHE A 222 3.86 16.72 33.83
CA PHE A 222 3.87 15.40 34.44
C PHE A 222 5.27 15.03 34.96
N GLU A 223 5.30 14.18 35.98
CA GLU A 223 6.51 13.58 36.55
C GLU A 223 6.20 12.17 37.05
N GLY A 224 7.24 11.37 37.34
CA GLY A 224 7.09 10.01 37.83
C GLY A 224 7.85 8.99 36.98
N PHE A 225 7.89 7.75 37.47
CA PHE A 225 8.72 6.68 36.90
C PHE A 225 8.46 6.45 35.40
N CYS A 226 7.18 6.39 34.98
CA CYS A 226 6.82 6.16 33.59
C CYS A 226 7.16 7.36 32.68
N VAL A 227 7.12 8.57 33.22
CA VAL A 227 7.48 9.80 32.49
C VAL A 227 8.98 9.82 32.19
N ASP A 228 9.80 9.44 33.17
CA ASP A 228 11.26 9.39 33.01
C ASP A 228 11.68 8.26 32.07
N MET A 229 11.10 7.06 32.23
CA MET A 229 11.33 5.94 31.31
C MET A 229 10.97 6.31 29.86
N LEU A 230 9.83 6.97 29.63
CA LEU A 230 9.43 7.39 28.29
C LEU A 230 10.39 8.43 27.70
N ARG A 231 10.95 9.32 28.53
CA ARG A 231 11.98 10.30 28.10
C ARG A 231 13.23 9.59 27.61
N GLU A 232 13.76 8.64 28.37
CA GLU A 232 14.94 7.84 27.99
C GLU A 232 14.71 7.08 26.68
N LEU A 233 13.54 6.46 26.52
CA LEU A 233 13.16 5.78 25.28
C LEU A 233 13.09 6.74 24.08
N ALA A 234 12.52 7.94 24.28
CA ALA A 234 12.42 8.96 23.25
C ALA A 234 13.79 9.46 22.79
N GLU A 235 14.74 9.62 23.71
CA GLU A 235 16.12 10.02 23.40
C GLU A 235 16.89 8.92 22.66
N LEU A 236 16.79 7.67 23.14
CA LEU A 236 17.45 6.52 22.53
C LEU A 236 16.96 6.25 21.10
N LEU A 237 15.64 6.30 20.89
CA LEU A 237 14.98 5.99 19.62
C LEU A 237 14.69 7.22 18.74
N ARG A 238 15.00 8.43 19.24
CA ARG A 238 14.88 9.73 18.55
C ARG A 238 13.46 10.09 18.09
N PHE A 239 12.43 9.65 18.79
CA PHE A 239 11.04 10.09 18.54
C PHE A 239 10.66 11.25 19.46
N ARG A 240 9.66 12.04 19.03
CA ARG A 240 8.99 13.02 19.88
C ARG A 240 7.70 12.41 20.41
N TYR A 241 7.18 12.90 21.53
CA TYR A 241 5.91 12.41 22.04
C TYR A 241 5.08 13.51 22.69
N ARG A 242 3.78 13.28 22.81
CA ARG A 242 2.84 14.09 23.57
C ARG A 242 2.08 13.21 24.56
N LEU A 243 2.20 13.51 25.85
CA LEU A 243 1.42 12.83 26.88
C LEU A 243 -0.01 13.36 26.91
N ARG A 244 -0.96 12.43 26.97
CA ARG A 244 -2.39 12.69 27.18
C ARG A 244 -2.90 11.76 28.29
N LEU A 245 -3.76 12.31 29.16
CA LEU A 245 -4.51 11.49 30.10
C LEU A 245 -5.67 10.82 29.37
N VAL A 246 -5.89 9.54 29.65
CA VAL A 246 -7.04 8.80 29.15
C VAL A 246 -8.34 9.51 29.54
N GLU A 247 -9.29 9.61 28.59
CA GLU A 247 -10.49 10.44 28.74
C GLU A 247 -11.42 9.99 29.87
N ASP A 248 -11.60 8.68 30.03
CA ASP A 248 -12.51 8.08 31.01
C ASP A 248 -11.83 7.68 32.34
N GLY A 249 -10.51 7.87 32.46
CA GLY A 249 -9.75 7.50 33.65
C GLY A 249 -9.62 5.99 33.86
N LEU A 250 -9.86 5.15 32.84
CA LEU A 250 -9.82 3.69 32.97
C LEU A 250 -8.62 3.07 32.25
N TYR A 251 -8.17 1.94 32.77
CA TYR A 251 -7.17 1.10 32.09
C TYR A 251 -7.71 0.48 30.80
N GLY A 252 -8.95 0.01 30.87
CA GLY A 252 -9.68 -0.60 29.77
C GLY A 252 -10.21 -1.99 30.11
N ALA A 253 -11.47 -2.18 29.78
CA ALA A 253 -12.25 -3.41 29.95
C ALA A 253 -13.11 -3.65 28.71
N PRO A 254 -13.40 -4.92 28.38
CA PRO A 254 -14.27 -5.25 27.26
C PRO A 254 -15.72 -4.87 27.57
N GLU A 255 -16.41 -4.35 26.57
CA GLU A 255 -17.84 -4.05 26.62
C GLU A 255 -18.67 -5.15 25.92
N PRO A 256 -19.97 -5.28 26.24
CA PRO A 256 -20.85 -6.27 25.60
C PRO A 256 -20.99 -6.11 24.08
N ASN A 257 -20.76 -4.90 23.56
CA ASN A 257 -20.78 -4.58 22.13
C ASN A 257 -19.47 -4.98 21.40
N GLY A 258 -18.50 -5.56 22.12
CA GLY A 258 -17.17 -5.93 21.60
C GLY A 258 -16.15 -4.79 21.57
N SER A 259 -16.56 -3.58 21.99
CA SER A 259 -15.67 -2.42 22.14
C SER A 259 -14.88 -2.49 23.46
N TRP A 260 -13.93 -1.58 23.63
CA TRP A 260 -13.12 -1.49 24.84
C TRP A 260 -13.10 -0.06 25.36
N THR A 261 -13.13 0.08 26.68
CA THR A 261 -12.95 1.35 27.38
C THR A 261 -11.46 1.66 27.62
N GLY A 262 -11.19 2.81 28.22
CA GLY A 262 -9.89 3.15 28.77
C GLY A 262 -8.76 3.26 27.74
N MET A 263 -7.54 3.12 28.24
CA MET A 263 -6.34 3.15 27.40
C MET A 263 -6.34 2.04 26.35
N VAL A 264 -6.90 0.85 26.64
CA VAL A 264 -7.06 -0.21 25.61
C VAL A 264 -7.94 0.27 24.46
N GLY A 265 -9.10 0.85 24.78
CA GLY A 265 -10.00 1.44 23.81
C GLY A 265 -9.35 2.55 22.99
N GLU A 266 -8.55 3.41 23.63
CA GLU A 266 -7.80 4.46 22.92
C GLU A 266 -6.78 3.89 21.93
N LEU A 267 -6.12 2.78 22.26
CA LEU A 267 -5.18 2.12 21.34
C LEU A 267 -5.90 1.42 20.17
N ILE A 268 -6.98 0.69 20.45
CA ILE A 268 -7.77 -0.01 19.42
C ILE A 268 -8.36 1.00 18.43
N ASN A 269 -8.93 2.08 18.96
CA ASN A 269 -9.54 3.14 18.16
C ASN A 269 -8.51 4.14 17.60
N ARG A 270 -7.21 3.89 17.77
CA ARG A 270 -6.10 4.74 17.27
C ARG A 270 -6.19 6.20 17.75
N LYS A 271 -6.82 6.44 18.91
CA LYS A 271 -6.76 7.74 19.61
C LYS A 271 -5.39 7.98 20.24
N ALA A 272 -4.60 6.94 20.46
CA ALA A 272 -3.23 6.98 20.96
C ALA A 272 -2.36 5.95 20.21
N ASP A 273 -1.07 6.26 20.07
CA ASP A 273 -0.08 5.41 19.41
C ASP A 273 0.58 4.41 20.38
N LEU A 274 0.68 4.81 21.65
CA LEU A 274 1.32 4.03 22.72
C LEU A 274 0.61 4.29 24.05
N ALA A 275 0.54 3.29 24.92
CA ALA A 275 0.13 3.46 26.31
C ALA A 275 1.32 3.20 27.23
N VAL A 276 1.59 4.13 28.15
CA VAL A 276 2.63 3.98 29.17
C VAL A 276 2.04 4.27 30.54
N ALA A 277 1.87 3.23 31.34
CA ALA A 277 1.29 3.28 32.68
C ALA A 277 1.71 2.03 33.48
N ALA A 278 1.26 1.92 34.74
CA ALA A 278 1.33 0.70 35.55
C ALA A 278 0.33 -0.35 35.03
N PHE A 279 0.57 -0.82 33.81
CA PHE A 279 -0.42 -1.53 33.02
C PHE A 279 -0.25 -3.05 33.15
N THR A 280 -1.19 -3.72 33.80
CA THR A 280 -1.17 -5.19 33.94
C THR A 280 -1.45 -5.88 32.61
N ILE A 281 -0.54 -6.77 32.21
CA ILE A 281 -0.69 -7.66 31.06
C ILE A 281 -1.65 -8.78 31.43
N THR A 282 -2.73 -8.93 30.66
CA THR A 282 -3.73 -10.00 30.85
C THR A 282 -4.06 -10.65 29.52
N ALA A 283 -4.46 -11.93 29.56
CA ALA A 283 -4.79 -12.70 28.35
C ALA A 283 -5.95 -12.10 27.54
N GLU A 284 -6.88 -11.36 28.17
CA GLU A 284 -7.95 -10.69 27.44
C GLU A 284 -7.43 -9.47 26.66
N ARG A 285 -6.49 -8.73 27.25
CA ARG A 285 -5.91 -7.53 26.62
C ARG A 285 -4.92 -7.90 25.51
N GLU A 286 -4.14 -8.97 25.70
CA GLU A 286 -3.23 -9.51 24.67
C GLU A 286 -3.94 -9.95 23.38
N LYS A 287 -5.26 -10.21 23.42
CA LYS A 287 -6.04 -10.53 22.22
C LYS A 287 -6.29 -9.32 21.32
N VAL A 288 -6.18 -8.11 21.85
CA VAL A 288 -6.62 -6.88 21.17
C VAL A 288 -5.52 -5.82 21.04
N ILE A 289 -4.47 -5.92 21.86
CA ILE A 289 -3.29 -5.06 21.81
C ILE A 289 -2.02 -5.87 22.08
N ASP A 290 -0.90 -5.41 21.51
CA ASP A 290 0.41 -6.01 21.74
C ASP A 290 1.11 -5.37 22.95
N PHE A 291 1.90 -6.17 23.65
CA PHE A 291 2.74 -5.71 24.77
C PHE A 291 4.23 -5.86 24.46
N SER A 292 5.02 -4.96 25.05
CA SER A 292 6.46 -5.19 25.20
C SER A 292 6.72 -6.23 26.30
N LYS A 293 7.99 -6.62 26.47
CA LYS A 293 8.37 -7.38 27.66
C LYS A 293 8.12 -6.56 28.92
N PRO A 294 7.61 -7.18 30.01
CA PRO A 294 7.34 -6.45 31.25
C PRO A 294 8.63 -5.82 31.78
N PHE A 295 8.56 -4.53 32.13
CA PHE A 295 9.69 -3.81 32.73
C PHE A 295 9.71 -3.88 34.27
N MET A 296 8.61 -4.35 34.88
CA MET A 296 8.49 -4.58 36.31
C MET A 296 7.61 -5.80 36.55
N THR A 297 8.01 -6.68 37.48
CA THR A 297 7.22 -7.85 37.88
C THR A 297 6.66 -7.59 39.28
N LEU A 298 5.34 -7.62 39.40
CA LEU A 298 4.63 -7.49 40.67
C LEU A 298 3.75 -8.73 40.88
N GLY A 299 3.65 -9.19 42.12
CA GLY A 299 2.79 -10.30 42.53
C GLY A 299 1.66 -9.83 43.45
N ILE A 300 0.58 -10.62 43.52
CA ILE A 300 -0.47 -10.40 44.51
C ILE A 300 0.13 -10.67 45.89
N ILE A 301 0.12 -9.67 46.76
CA ILE A 301 0.42 -9.87 48.19
C ILE A 301 -0.91 -10.29 48.82
N PRO A 302 -1.11 -11.57 49.19
CA PRO A 302 -2.30 -11.97 49.92
C PRO A 302 -2.34 -11.20 51.24
N PRO A 303 -3.51 -10.71 51.69
CA PRO A 303 -3.62 -10.03 52.96
C PRO A 303 -3.13 -10.97 54.05
N THR A 304 -2.10 -10.55 54.77
CA THR A 304 -1.68 -11.22 56.00
C THR A 304 -2.85 -11.16 56.96
N LEU A 305 -3.44 -12.33 57.26
CA LEU A 305 -4.42 -12.48 58.33
C LEU A 305 -3.74 -12.04 59.62
N GLY A 306 -4.16 -10.88 60.13
CA GLY A 306 -3.84 -10.40 61.48
C GLY A 306 -4.72 -11.04 62.53
#